data_AF-A0A0F4Z4Y4-F1
#
_entry.id   AF-A0A0F4Z4Y4-F1
#
_cell.length_a   1.000
_cell.length_b   1.000
_cell.length_c   1.000
_cell.angle_alpha   90.00
_cell.angle_beta   90.00
_cell.angle_gamma   90.00
#
_symmetry.space_group_name_H-M   'P 1'
#
loop_
_entity.id
_entity.type
_entity.pdbx_description
1 polymer ?
#
loop_
_entity_poly.entity_id
_entity_poly.type
_entity_poly.pdbx_seq_one_letter_code
_entity_poly.pdbx_strand_id
1 'polypeptide(L)'
;MTTTTTTITPGRILLALVAILTAAGGFLADMNETHIYNPRWPPHAKFHNGQTMSMGLLLGLSSLYYLFGRSSSSREPRALAQALAQELSSLWTAAWLGSLYWVTQLSAALYPGSLPVDPEFGQGFPQAYICVVLLSMVVVGTGWDAKKAVDSRMTKNCSSESTDRQRLCINYE
;
A
#
# COMPACT_ATOMS: atom_id res chain seq x y z
N MET A 1 4.99 -12.98 -27.28
CA MET A 1 5.23 -11.70 -26.58
C MET A 1 4.04 -11.43 -25.68
N THR A 2 4.23 -11.46 -24.35
CA THR A 2 3.17 -11.27 -23.36
C THR A 2 3.11 -9.79 -23.00
N THR A 3 2.15 -9.06 -23.56
CA THR A 3 1.99 -7.62 -23.30
C THR A 3 1.49 -7.42 -21.87
N THR A 4 2.28 -6.76 -21.03
CA THR A 4 1.95 -6.50 -19.62
C THR A 4 1.20 -5.18 -19.54
N THR A 5 -0.13 -5.20 -19.63
CA THR A 5 -0.93 -3.97 -19.48
C THR A 5 -1.39 -3.84 -18.03
N THR A 6 -0.66 -3.07 -17.23
CA THR A 6 -1.11 -2.71 -15.89
C THR A 6 -2.25 -1.69 -16.00
N THR A 7 -3.44 -2.06 -15.53
CA THR A 7 -4.60 -1.15 -15.56
C THR A 7 -4.46 -0.14 -14.43
N ILE A 8 -4.48 1.15 -14.74
CA ILE A 8 -4.53 2.20 -13.72
C ILE A 8 -5.98 2.34 -13.25
N THR A 9 -6.21 2.08 -11.97
CA THR A 9 -7.53 2.17 -11.32
C THR A 9 -7.48 3.22 -10.21
N PRO A 10 -8.62 3.77 -9.77
CA PRO A 10 -8.67 4.65 -8.61
C PRO A 10 -8.01 4.00 -7.36
N GLY A 11 -8.26 2.71 -7.12
CA GLY A 11 -7.64 1.98 -6.01
C GLY A 11 -6.12 1.92 -6.11
N ARG A 12 -5.56 1.67 -7.31
CA ARG A 12 -4.11 1.69 -7.55
C ARG A 12 -3.52 3.08 -7.40
N ILE A 13 -4.24 4.14 -7.76
CA ILE A 13 -3.78 5.52 -7.53
C ILE A 13 -3.69 5.79 -6.03
N LEU A 14 -4.71 5.42 -5.24
CA LEU A 14 -4.69 5.59 -3.78
C LEU A 14 -3.50 4.84 -3.15
N LEU A 15 -3.29 3.58 -3.53
CA LEU A 15 -2.18 2.78 -3.02
C LEU A 15 -0.81 3.31 -3.45
N ALA A 16 -0.69 3.82 -4.69
CA ALA A 16 0.55 4.44 -5.16
C ALA A 16 0.86 5.73 -4.40
N LEU A 17 -0.15 6.56 -4.13
CA LEU A 17 0.00 7.77 -3.31
C LEU A 17 0.48 7.43 -1.90
N VAL A 18 -0.12 6.42 -1.25
CA VAL A 18 0.33 5.95 0.06
C VAL A 18 1.78 5.48 -0.02
N ALA A 19 2.14 4.66 -1.01
CA ALA A 19 3.48 4.13 -1.14
C ALA A 19 4.55 5.23 -1.39
N ILE A 20 4.23 6.24 -2.18
CA ILE A 20 5.10 7.41 -2.41
C ILE A 20 5.27 8.20 -1.10
N LEU A 21 4.17 8.46 -0.38
CA LEU A 21 4.24 9.17 0.90
C LEU A 21 4.97 8.34 1.97
N THR A 22 4.83 7.02 1.99
CA THR A 22 5.63 6.15 2.86
C THR A 22 7.13 6.26 2.51
N ALA A 23 7.46 6.33 1.23
CA ALA A 23 8.85 6.41 0.78
C ALA A 23 9.52 7.76 1.09
N ALA A 24 8.79 8.86 0.93
CA ALA A 24 9.32 10.22 1.06
C ALA A 24 9.04 10.85 2.43
N GLY A 25 8.02 10.39 3.15
CA GLY A 25 7.44 11.05 4.32
C GLY A 25 8.46 11.29 5.43
N GLY A 26 9.25 10.27 5.80
CA GLY A 26 10.31 10.42 6.80
C GLY A 26 11.39 11.43 6.39
N PHE A 27 11.73 11.52 5.11
CA PHE A 27 12.69 12.54 4.63
C PHE A 27 12.10 13.95 4.70
N LEU A 28 10.82 14.12 4.36
CA LEU A 28 10.15 15.42 4.44
C LEU A 28 9.93 15.88 5.89
N ALA A 29 9.63 14.95 6.79
CA ALA A 29 9.34 15.26 8.19
C ALA A 29 10.58 15.38 9.06
N ASP A 30 11.66 14.66 8.75
CA ASP A 30 12.77 14.48 9.71
C ASP A 30 14.08 15.13 9.27
N MET A 31 14.21 15.58 8.01
CA MET A 31 15.40 16.32 7.52
C MET A 31 15.39 17.79 7.93
N ASN A 32 15.27 18.07 9.22
CA ASN A 32 15.25 19.43 9.77
C ASN A 32 15.76 19.50 11.22
N GLU A 33 15.77 20.72 11.77
CA GLU A 33 16.30 21.07 13.10
C GLU A 33 15.53 20.48 14.28
N THR A 34 14.29 20.02 14.06
CA THR A 34 13.50 19.36 15.12
C THR A 34 13.86 17.88 15.26
N HIS A 35 14.47 17.27 14.22
CA HIS A 35 14.78 15.84 14.15
C HIS A 35 16.28 15.60 13.90
N ILE A 36 16.70 15.18 12.69
CA ILE A 36 18.06 14.66 12.44
C ILE A 36 19.16 15.70 12.76
N TYR A 37 18.87 16.98 12.60
CA TYR A 37 19.81 18.07 12.90
C TYR A 37 19.70 18.59 14.34
N ASN A 38 18.70 18.14 15.13
CA ASN A 38 18.51 18.56 16.52
C ASN A 38 19.77 18.25 17.35
N PRO A 39 20.46 19.25 17.94
CA PRO A 39 21.69 19.03 18.69
C PRO A 39 21.44 18.35 20.05
N ARG A 40 20.19 18.32 20.55
CA ARG A 40 19.84 17.70 21.83
C ARG A 40 19.56 16.21 21.73
N TRP A 41 19.27 15.71 20.54
CA TRP A 41 19.09 14.28 20.31
C TRP A 41 20.42 13.54 20.47
N PRO A 42 20.51 12.51 21.32
CA PRO A 42 21.69 11.67 21.40
C PRO A 42 22.00 11.03 20.04
N PRO A 43 23.28 10.72 19.74
CA PRO A 43 23.65 10.11 18.46
C PRO A 43 22.83 8.86 18.10
N HIS A 44 22.44 8.05 19.10
CA HIS A 44 21.65 6.84 18.88
C HIS A 44 20.19 7.11 18.45
N ALA A 45 19.57 8.20 18.93
CA ALA A 45 18.24 8.61 18.48
C ALA A 45 18.27 8.99 16.99
N LYS A 46 19.31 9.71 16.56
CA LYS A 46 19.54 10.06 15.15
C LYS A 46 19.76 8.82 14.28
N PHE A 47 20.48 7.82 14.79
CA PHE A 47 20.65 6.53 14.11
C PHE A 47 19.30 5.84 13.88
N HIS A 48 18.45 5.73 14.91
CA HIS A 48 17.13 5.13 14.77
C HIS A 48 16.17 5.96 13.90
N ASN A 49 16.32 7.28 13.88
CA ASN A 49 15.61 8.14 12.94
C ASN A 49 16.02 7.83 11.50
N GLY A 50 17.32 7.83 11.19
CA GLY A 50 17.83 7.48 9.86
C GLY A 50 17.45 6.06 9.42
N GLN A 51 17.43 5.10 10.36
CA GLN A 51 16.90 3.76 10.14
C GLN A 51 15.41 3.80 9.74
N THR A 52 14.59 4.58 10.44
CA THR A 52 13.14 4.70 10.18
C THR A 52 12.88 5.35 8.83
N MET A 53 13.58 6.43 8.49
CA MET A 53 13.50 7.09 7.18
C MET A 53 13.83 6.12 6.04
N SER A 54 14.93 5.36 6.20
CA SER A 54 15.34 4.36 5.21
C SER A 54 14.35 3.21 5.12
N MET A 55 13.76 2.78 6.23
CA MET A 55 12.72 1.76 6.27
C MET A 55 11.47 2.22 5.50
N GLY A 56 11.02 3.46 5.70
CA GLY A 56 9.93 4.07 4.94
C GLY A 56 10.19 4.03 3.43
N LEU A 57 11.38 4.47 3.00
CA LEU A 57 11.82 4.40 1.60
C LEU A 57 11.68 2.99 1.02
N LEU A 58 12.26 1.99 1.69
CA LEU A 58 12.28 0.61 1.19
C LEU A 58 10.88 -0.02 1.18
N LEU A 59 10.05 0.25 2.19
CA LEU A 59 8.66 -0.21 2.25
C LEU A 59 7.81 0.40 1.13
N GLY A 60 7.92 1.71 0.92
CA GLY A 60 7.20 2.42 -0.14
C GLY A 60 7.60 1.94 -1.54
N LEU A 61 8.90 1.81 -1.82
CA LEU A 61 9.39 1.29 -3.11
C LEU A 61 8.96 -0.17 -3.33
N SER A 62 9.00 -0.99 -2.29
CA SER A 62 8.56 -2.39 -2.36
C SER A 62 7.05 -2.48 -2.57
N SER A 63 6.26 -1.63 -1.92
CA SER A 63 4.82 -1.51 -2.15
C SER A 63 4.52 -1.14 -3.61
N LEU A 64 5.21 -0.15 -4.18
CA LEU A 64 5.10 0.21 -5.60
C LEU A 64 5.50 -0.95 -6.53
N TYR A 65 6.57 -1.68 -6.20
CA TYR A 65 7.02 -2.83 -6.97
C TYR A 65 5.95 -3.92 -7.05
N TYR A 66 5.34 -4.29 -5.93
CA TYR A 66 4.26 -5.28 -5.92
C TYR A 66 2.97 -4.74 -6.55
N LEU A 67 2.68 -3.45 -6.39
CA LEU A 67 1.50 -2.84 -6.97
C LEU A 67 1.57 -2.85 -8.50
N PHE A 68 2.71 -2.47 -9.09
CA PHE A 68 2.88 -2.37 -10.55
C PHE A 68 3.63 -3.55 -11.18
N GLY A 69 3.99 -4.56 -10.39
CA GLY A 69 4.67 -5.77 -10.81
C GLY A 69 3.87 -6.60 -11.83
N ARG A 70 4.55 -7.53 -12.52
CA ARG A 70 4.03 -8.19 -13.73
C ARG A 70 2.78 -9.02 -13.44
N SER A 71 1.69 -8.73 -14.16
CA SER A 71 0.53 -9.60 -14.31
C SER A 71 0.69 -10.47 -15.56
N SER A 72 0.55 -11.79 -15.41
CA SER A 72 0.68 -12.74 -16.53
C SER A 72 -0.64 -12.84 -17.30
N SER A 73 -0.62 -12.56 -18.61
CA SER A 73 -1.82 -12.62 -19.46
C SER A 73 -1.92 -13.97 -20.18
N SER A 74 -2.39 -15.01 -19.48
CA SER A 74 -2.77 -16.27 -20.13
C SER A 74 -4.28 -16.32 -20.38
N ARG A 75 -4.69 -16.98 -21.48
CA ARG A 75 -6.10 -17.19 -21.86
C ARG A 75 -6.66 -18.55 -21.43
N GLU A 76 -5.80 -19.45 -20.95
CA GLU A 76 -6.22 -20.76 -20.44
C GLU A 76 -6.99 -20.62 -19.11
N PRO A 77 -8.12 -21.31 -18.88
CA PRO A 77 -8.94 -21.14 -17.67
C PRO A 77 -8.16 -21.39 -16.37
N ARG A 78 -7.33 -22.44 -16.34
CA ARG A 78 -6.46 -22.75 -15.19
C ARG A 78 -5.42 -21.66 -14.95
N ALA A 79 -4.91 -21.08 -16.03
CA ALA A 79 -3.95 -19.99 -15.96
C ALA A 79 -4.62 -18.65 -15.61
N LEU A 80 -5.92 -18.48 -15.89
CA LEU A 80 -6.70 -17.29 -15.50
C LEU A 80 -6.93 -17.26 -13.98
N ALA A 81 -7.32 -18.38 -13.38
CA ALA A 81 -7.47 -18.49 -11.92
C ALA A 81 -6.14 -18.24 -11.19
N GLN A 82 -5.04 -18.81 -11.72
CA GLN A 82 -3.70 -18.55 -11.20
C GLN A 82 -3.28 -17.08 -11.35
N ALA A 83 -3.60 -16.45 -12.49
CA ALA A 83 -3.31 -15.03 -12.71
C ALA A 83 -4.07 -14.12 -11.74
N LEU A 84 -5.35 -14.41 -11.46
CA LEU A 84 -6.13 -13.67 -10.46
C LEU A 84 -5.55 -13.85 -9.05
N ALA A 85 -5.22 -15.09 -8.66
CA ALA A 85 -4.62 -15.35 -7.35
C ALA A 85 -3.28 -14.61 -7.19
N GLN A 86 -2.45 -14.59 -8.23
CA GLN A 86 -1.20 -13.84 -8.23
C GLN A 86 -1.42 -12.32 -8.17
N GLU A 87 -2.39 -11.80 -8.94
CA GLU A 87 -2.75 -10.38 -8.94
C GLU A 87 -3.22 -9.91 -7.55
N LEU A 88 -4.11 -10.68 -6.92
CA LEU A 88 -4.58 -10.40 -5.56
C LEU A 88 -3.45 -10.53 -4.54
N SER A 89 -2.61 -11.56 -4.65
CA SER A 89 -1.47 -11.73 -3.73
C SER A 89 -0.50 -10.54 -3.78
N SER A 90 -0.19 -10.06 -4.99
CA SER A 90 0.62 -8.87 -5.18
C SER A 90 -0.05 -7.62 -4.62
N LEU A 91 -1.35 -7.44 -4.85
CA LEU A 91 -2.12 -6.32 -4.30
C LEU A 91 -2.11 -6.32 -2.76
N TRP A 92 -2.37 -7.47 -2.13
CA TRP A 92 -2.33 -7.62 -0.68
C TRP A 92 -0.93 -7.40 -0.10
N THR A 93 0.11 -7.87 -0.80
CA THR A 93 1.50 -7.64 -0.41
C THR A 93 1.84 -6.15 -0.47
N ALA A 94 1.42 -5.45 -1.53
CA ALA A 94 1.60 -4.01 -1.66
C ALA A 94 0.90 -3.24 -0.52
N ALA A 95 -0.35 -3.62 -0.21
CA ALA A 95 -1.13 -3.03 0.87
C ALA A 95 -0.49 -3.27 2.25
N TRP A 96 -0.05 -4.50 2.51
CA TRP A 96 0.63 -4.87 3.75
C TRP A 96 1.90 -4.04 3.93
N LEU A 97 2.81 -4.04 2.96
CA LEU A 97 4.05 -3.25 3.00
C LEU A 97 3.79 -1.75 3.16
N GLY A 98 2.79 -1.22 2.43
CA GLY A 98 2.39 0.19 2.50
C GLY A 98 1.80 0.58 3.86
N SER A 99 1.20 -0.37 4.59
CA SER A 99 0.60 -0.15 5.91
C SER A 99 1.57 -0.26 7.09
N LEU A 100 2.62 -1.09 6.97
CA LEU A 100 3.53 -1.40 8.09
C LEU A 100 4.11 -0.15 8.74
N TYR A 101 4.59 0.80 7.93
CA TYR A 101 5.18 2.04 8.43
C TYR A 101 4.21 2.81 9.34
N TRP A 102 2.99 3.04 8.87
CA TRP A 102 1.97 3.82 9.59
C TRP A 102 1.44 3.09 10.83
N VAL A 103 1.29 1.77 10.78
CA VAL A 103 0.94 0.96 11.96
C VAL A 103 2.03 1.07 13.03
N THR A 104 3.29 0.93 12.63
CA THR A 104 4.42 1.05 13.57
C THR A 104 4.53 2.46 14.14
N GLN A 105 4.28 3.50 13.32
CA GLN A 105 4.26 4.89 13.76
C GLN A 105 3.20 5.15 14.83
N LEU A 106 1.98 4.61 14.67
CA LEU A 106 0.93 4.70 15.69
C LEU A 106 1.31 3.96 16.96
N SER A 107 1.86 2.75 16.83
CA SER A 107 2.27 1.94 17.97
C SER A 107 3.45 2.53 18.75
N ALA A 108 4.24 3.42 18.12
CA ALA A 108 5.40 4.04 18.74
C ALA A 108 5.03 4.78 20.04
N ALA A 109 3.84 5.38 20.11
CA ALA A 109 3.35 6.08 21.30
C ALA A 109 3.05 5.16 22.51
N LEU A 110 3.03 3.84 22.32
CA LEU A 110 2.78 2.87 23.39
C LEU A 110 4.06 2.51 24.18
N TYR A 111 5.24 2.89 23.68
CA TYR A 111 6.50 2.55 24.35
C TYR A 111 6.79 3.55 25.49
N PRO A 112 7.28 3.09 26.66
CA PRO A 112 7.56 3.96 27.80
C PRO A 112 8.52 5.11 27.45
N GLY A 113 8.13 6.32 27.80
CA GLY A 113 8.94 7.52 27.58
C GLY A 113 8.99 8.03 26.12
N SER A 114 8.27 7.40 25.20
CA SER A 114 8.12 7.91 23.83
C SER A 114 7.12 9.06 23.78
N LEU A 115 7.42 10.07 22.95
CA LEU A 115 6.49 11.15 22.62
C LEU A 115 6.45 11.33 21.11
N PRO A 116 5.26 11.60 20.53
CA PRO A 116 5.17 11.91 19.09
C PRO A 116 5.82 13.24 18.70
N VAL A 117 5.95 14.16 19.66
CA VAL A 117 6.53 15.50 19.48
C VAL A 117 7.30 15.82 20.75
N ASP A 118 8.54 16.32 20.62
CA ASP A 118 9.27 16.81 21.78
C ASP A 118 8.53 18.01 22.41
N PRO A 119 8.46 18.13 23.76
CA PRO A 119 7.62 19.12 24.42
C PRO A 119 7.84 20.58 24.00
N GLU A 120 9.06 20.94 23.59
CA GLU A 120 9.42 22.27 23.11
C GLU A 120 8.89 22.61 21.71
N PHE A 121 8.49 21.61 20.91
CA PHE A 121 7.95 21.81 19.56
C PHE A 121 6.43 21.70 19.49
N GLY A 122 5.79 21.28 20.58
CA GLY A 122 4.34 21.20 20.67
C GLY A 122 3.86 20.11 21.61
N GLN A 123 2.58 19.78 21.47
CA GLN A 123 1.89 18.78 22.27
C GLN A 123 0.97 17.94 21.39
N GLY A 124 0.60 16.74 21.85
CA GLY A 124 -0.34 15.85 21.15
C GLY A 124 0.32 14.93 20.13
N PHE A 125 -0.48 14.43 19.18
CA PHE A 125 -0.08 13.40 18.21
C PHE A 125 -0.48 13.78 16.77
N PRO A 126 0.13 14.83 16.18
CA PRO A 126 -0.25 15.31 14.83
C PRO A 126 -0.10 14.23 13.75
N GLN A 127 0.85 13.30 13.90
CA GLN A 127 1.07 12.21 12.95
C GLN A 127 -0.10 11.21 12.92
N ALA A 128 -0.91 11.12 13.99
CA ALA A 128 -2.05 10.21 14.03
C ALA A 128 -3.08 10.50 12.94
N TYR A 129 -3.33 11.78 12.63
CA TYR A 129 -4.25 12.17 11.56
C TYR A 129 -3.77 11.67 10.19
N ILE A 130 -2.47 11.82 9.91
CA ILE A 130 -1.85 11.34 8.67
C ILE A 130 -1.94 9.81 8.62
N CYS A 131 -1.61 9.12 9.71
CA CYS A 131 -1.69 7.66 9.77
C CYS A 131 -3.12 7.16 9.49
N VAL A 132 -4.13 7.77 10.10
CA VAL A 132 -5.55 7.40 9.89
C VAL A 132 -5.96 7.61 8.43
N VAL A 133 -5.60 8.74 7.83
CA VAL A 133 -5.92 9.02 6.42
C VAL A 133 -5.26 8.00 5.50
N LEU A 134 -3.96 7.75 5.66
CA LEU A 134 -3.22 6.86 4.77
C LEU A 134 -3.63 5.39 4.94
N LEU A 135 -3.87 4.94 6.17
CA LEU A 135 -4.42 3.60 6.42
C LEU A 135 -5.84 3.44 5.84
N SER A 136 -6.67 4.49 5.91
CA SER A 136 -7.99 4.49 5.27
C SER A 136 -7.88 4.40 3.74
N MET A 137 -6.93 5.12 3.14
CA MET A 137 -6.64 5.02 1.70
C MET A 137 -6.16 3.63 1.30
N VAL A 138 -5.37 2.95 2.13
CA VAL A 138 -4.98 1.55 1.89
C VAL A 138 -6.20 0.64 1.89
N VAL A 139 -7.05 0.71 2.93
CA VAL A 139 -8.26 -0.13 3.02
C VAL A 139 -9.19 0.09 1.83
N VAL A 140 -9.51 1.35 1.51
CA VAL A 140 -10.40 1.70 0.40
C VAL A 140 -9.77 1.32 -0.94
N GLY A 141 -8.48 1.62 -1.14
CA GLY A 141 -7.78 1.36 -2.39
C GLY A 141 -7.67 -0.14 -2.69
N THR A 142 -7.31 -0.93 -1.69
CA THR A 142 -7.23 -2.39 -1.81
C THR A 142 -8.60 -3.01 -2.03
N GLY A 143 -9.62 -2.61 -1.28
CA GLY A 143 -10.98 -3.11 -1.45
C GLY A 143 -11.54 -2.84 -2.85
N TRP A 144 -11.32 -1.62 -3.36
CA TRP A 144 -11.71 -1.24 -4.72
C TRP A 144 -11.03 -2.10 -5.79
N ASP A 145 -9.70 -2.21 -5.73
CA ASP A 145 -8.95 -2.91 -6.79
C ASP A 145 -9.17 -4.42 -6.75
N ALA A 146 -9.31 -5.00 -5.56
CA ALA A 146 -9.65 -6.41 -5.39
C ALA A 146 -11.03 -6.73 -6.01
N LYS A 147 -12.06 -5.93 -5.71
CA LYS A 147 -13.39 -6.08 -6.31
C LYS A 147 -13.32 -5.98 -7.84
N LYS A 148 -12.65 -4.94 -8.36
CA LYS A 148 -12.52 -4.73 -9.80
C LYS A 148 -11.78 -5.87 -10.51
N ALA A 149 -10.74 -6.42 -9.88
CA ALA A 149 -10.00 -7.57 -10.42
C ALA A 149 -10.88 -8.81 -10.52
N VAL A 150 -11.71 -9.09 -9.51
CA VAL A 150 -12.66 -10.21 -9.51
C VAL A 150 -13.74 -10.01 -10.59
N ASP A 151 -14.41 -8.86 -10.60
CA ASP A 151 -15.49 -8.54 -11.55
C ASP A 151 -15.01 -8.64 -13.01
N SER A 152 -13.83 -8.10 -13.30
CA SER A 152 -13.23 -8.10 -14.65
C SER A 152 -12.85 -9.50 -15.14
N ARG A 153 -12.69 -10.47 -14.24
CA ARG A 153 -12.33 -11.86 -14.59
C ARG A 153 -13.59 -12.73 -14.69
N MET A 154 -14.58 -12.51 -13.85
CA MET A 154 -15.90 -13.16 -13.94
C MET A 154 -16.59 -12.85 -15.27
N THR A 155 -16.61 -11.58 -15.66
CA THR A 155 -17.16 -11.13 -16.96
C THR A 155 -16.47 -11.79 -18.15
N LYS A 156 -15.14 -11.90 -18.13
CA LYS A 156 -14.38 -12.60 -19.18
C LYS A 156 -14.72 -14.09 -19.27
N ASN A 157 -14.86 -14.76 -18.12
CA ASN A 157 -15.20 -16.19 -18.08
C ASN A 157 -16.58 -16.44 -18.71
N CYS A 158 -17.59 -15.65 -18.35
CA CYS A 158 -18.94 -15.73 -18.93
C CYS A 158 -18.92 -15.48 -20.45
N SER A 159 -18.17 -14.49 -20.94
CA SER A 159 -18.05 -14.22 -22.37
C SER A 159 -17.45 -15.37 -23.19
N SER A 160 -16.74 -16.30 -22.54
CA SER A 160 -16.10 -17.46 -23.19
C SER A 160 -16.92 -18.76 -23.16
N GLU A 161 -18.06 -18.80 -22.44
CA GLU A 161 -18.92 -19.98 -22.39
C GLU A 161 -19.94 -20.03 -23.55
N SER A 162 -20.47 -21.23 -23.84
CA SER A 162 -21.50 -21.41 -24.87
C SER A 162 -22.79 -20.62 -24.55
N THR A 163 -23.55 -20.27 -25.58
CA THR A 163 -24.72 -19.37 -25.49
C THR A 163 -25.77 -19.79 -24.46
N ASP A 164 -25.93 -21.10 -24.21
CA ASP A 164 -26.84 -21.62 -23.18
C ASP A 164 -26.30 -21.44 -21.75
N ARG A 165 -24.99 -21.52 -21.54
CA ARG A 165 -24.37 -21.28 -20.23
C ARG A 165 -24.24 -19.81 -19.88
N GLN A 166 -24.06 -18.95 -20.89
CA GLN A 166 -24.11 -17.49 -20.71
C GLN A 166 -25.43 -17.03 -20.06
N ARG A 167 -26.57 -17.66 -20.40
CA ARG A 167 -27.87 -17.34 -19.80
C ARG A 167 -27.93 -17.69 -18.31
N LEU A 168 -27.24 -18.74 -17.86
CA LEU A 168 -27.20 -19.14 -16.46
C LEU A 168 -26.31 -18.21 -15.62
N CYS A 169 -25.22 -17.68 -16.18
CA CYS A 169 -24.32 -16.76 -15.48
C CYS A 169 -24.91 -15.36 -15.24
N ILE A 170 -25.83 -14.88 -16.08
CA ILE A 170 -26.45 -13.55 -15.95
C ILE A 170 -27.51 -13.51 -14.83
N ASN A 171 -28.09 -14.66 -14.47
CA ASN A 171 -29.22 -14.73 -13.53
C ASN A 171 -28.82 -14.85 -12.03
N TYR A 172 -27.54 -14.60 -11.70
CA TYR A 172 -27.02 -14.64 -10.32
C TYR A 172 -26.69 -13.24 -9.75
N GLU A 173 -27.25 -12.17 -10.33
CA GLU A 173 -27.26 -10.82 -9.72
C GLU A 173 -28.41 -10.65 -8.72
#